data_AF-A0A7M2T2Z7-F1
#
_entry.id   AF-A0A7M2T2Z7-F1
#
_cell.length_a   1.000
_cell.length_b   1.000
_cell.length_c   1.000
_cell.angle_alpha   90.00
_cell.angle_beta   90.00
_cell.angle_gamma   90.00
#
_symmetry.space_group_name_H-M   'P 1'
#
loop_
_entity.id
_entity.type
_entity.pdbx_description
1 polymer ?
#
loop_
_entity_poly.entity_id
_entity_poly.type
_entity_poly.pdbx_seq_one_letter_code
_entity_poly.pdbx_strand_id
1 'polypeptide(L)'
;MTQWPTSEGSRWLETDGGPFLLTPVSQLHQWTGYNGDYDLVIDATDAGHSECYAFPGRNVAVLGDEPLRTTIMESRSLIVQWIYSNSEEEIRRYASEVDLDSIVWREGPVLECDGRIAVMDAAIASFLAPRFRHLGRRR
;
A
#
# COMPACT_ATOMS: atom_id res chain seq x y z
N MET A 1 17.83 12.07 25.90
CA MET A 1 16.62 11.78 25.12
C MET A 1 16.90 12.20 23.69
N THR A 2 17.19 11.24 22.81
CA THR A 2 17.34 11.53 21.38
C THR A 2 15.98 11.29 20.74
N GLN A 3 15.23 12.36 20.54
CA GLN A 3 14.02 12.31 19.73
C GLN A 3 14.49 12.27 18.27
N TRP A 4 14.41 11.11 17.62
CA TRP A 4 14.44 11.08 16.17
C TRP A 4 13.16 11.77 15.68
N PRO A 5 13.24 12.72 14.73
CA PRO A 5 12.04 13.09 14.01
C PRO A 5 11.58 11.82 13.31
N THR A 6 10.47 11.24 13.77
CA THR A 6 9.77 10.21 12.99
C THR A 6 9.06 10.98 11.89
N SER A 7 9.84 11.46 10.91
CA SER A 7 9.29 12.16 9.76
C SER A 7 8.41 11.16 9.03
N GLU A 8 7.11 11.42 9.02
CA GLU A 8 6.15 10.63 8.28
C GLU A 8 6.56 10.50 6.80
N GLY A 9 6.23 9.38 6.17
CA GLY A 9 6.69 9.09 4.81
C GLY A 9 8.20 8.84 4.67
N SER A 10 8.97 8.70 5.75
CA SER A 10 10.42 8.40 5.66
C SER A 10 10.74 6.92 5.50
N ARG A 11 9.76 6.04 5.69
CA ARG A 11 9.94 4.60 5.48
C ARG A 11 9.27 4.22 4.17
N TRP A 12 10.08 3.81 3.20
CA TRP A 12 9.60 3.23 1.97
C TRP A 12 9.48 1.72 2.11
N LEU A 13 8.36 1.19 1.64
CA LEU A 13 8.12 -0.22 1.46
C LEU A 13 8.66 -0.60 0.09
N GLU A 14 9.58 -1.56 0.11
CA GLU A 14 10.10 -2.24 -1.06
C GLU A 14 9.20 -3.42 -1.41
N THR A 15 9.21 -3.81 -2.67
CA THR A 15 8.44 -4.94 -3.18
C THR A 15 9.34 -6.06 -3.68
N ASP A 16 8.88 -7.30 -3.49
CA ASP A 16 9.42 -8.55 -4.02
C ASP A 16 8.88 -8.87 -5.44
N GLY A 17 8.33 -7.88 -6.13
CA GLY A 17 8.02 -7.92 -7.56
C GLY A 17 6.58 -7.63 -7.94
N GLY A 18 5.66 -7.46 -6.98
CA GLY A 18 4.25 -7.19 -7.24
C GLY A 18 3.80 -5.77 -6.87
N PRO A 19 2.62 -5.32 -7.36
CA PRO A 19 2.03 -4.10 -6.85
C PRO A 19 1.68 -4.26 -5.36
N PHE A 20 1.51 -3.14 -4.67
CA PHE A 20 0.99 -3.16 -3.30
C PHE A 20 -0.53 -3.30 -3.29
N LEU A 21 -1.03 -3.94 -2.24
CA LEU A 21 -2.44 -4.20 -1.99
C LEU A 21 -2.88 -3.52 -0.70
N LEU A 22 -4.15 -3.11 -0.68
CA LEU A 22 -4.87 -2.73 0.52
C LEU A 22 -5.91 -3.78 0.86
N THR A 23 -5.92 -4.25 2.10
CA THR A 23 -6.94 -5.17 2.58
C THR A 23 -7.14 -5.02 4.09
N PRO A 24 -8.32 -5.31 4.65
CA PRO A 24 -8.47 -5.36 6.09
C PRO A 24 -7.50 -6.36 6.72
N VAL A 25 -6.96 -5.99 7.88
CA VAL A 25 -6.02 -6.87 8.62
C VAL A 25 -6.64 -8.25 8.92
N SER A 26 -7.97 -8.32 9.09
CA SER A 26 -8.70 -9.57 9.32
C SER A 26 -8.65 -10.54 8.13
N GLN A 27 -8.44 -10.05 6.91
CA GLN A 27 -8.44 -10.85 5.68
C GLN A 27 -7.03 -11.20 5.17
N LEU A 28 -5.98 -10.60 5.75
CA LEU A 28 -4.59 -10.83 5.32
C LEU A 28 -4.26 -12.30 5.08
N HIS A 29 -4.65 -13.17 6.03
CA HIS A 29 -4.35 -14.61 6.02
C HIS A 29 -4.86 -15.38 4.78
N GLN A 30 -5.78 -14.77 4.01
CA GLN A 30 -6.35 -15.36 2.80
C GLN A 30 -5.51 -15.09 1.56
N TRP A 31 -4.50 -14.22 1.63
CA TRP A 31 -3.67 -13.86 0.49
C TRP A 31 -2.51 -14.86 0.31
N THR A 32 -2.48 -15.51 -0.84
CA THR A 32 -1.56 -16.62 -1.14
C THR A 32 -0.30 -16.21 -1.89
N GLY A 33 -0.21 -14.96 -2.35
CA GLY A 33 0.96 -14.43 -3.07
C GLY A 33 1.25 -15.21 -4.35
N TYR A 34 2.54 -15.44 -4.65
CA TYR A 34 2.99 -16.30 -5.76
C TYR A 34 2.42 -17.73 -5.77
N ASN A 35 1.73 -18.18 -4.71
CA ASN A 35 1.10 -19.50 -4.71
C ASN A 35 -0.27 -19.52 -5.43
N GLY A 36 -0.75 -18.38 -5.94
CA GLY A 36 -1.90 -18.35 -6.86
C GLY A 36 -2.55 -16.97 -6.99
N ASP A 37 -2.67 -16.21 -5.92
CA ASP A 37 -3.37 -14.90 -5.99
C ASP A 37 -2.60 -13.85 -6.80
N TYR A 38 -1.27 -13.92 -6.81
CA TYR A 38 -0.45 -12.99 -7.58
C TYR A 38 -0.68 -13.11 -9.09
N ASP A 39 -0.83 -14.33 -9.61
CA ASP A 39 -1.09 -14.55 -11.04
C ASP A 39 -2.43 -13.91 -11.46
N LEU A 40 -3.44 -13.96 -10.58
CA LEU A 40 -4.72 -13.31 -10.83
C LEU A 40 -4.62 -11.77 -10.86
N VAL A 41 -3.65 -11.18 -10.14
CA VAL A 41 -3.36 -9.74 -10.23
C VAL A 41 -2.77 -9.41 -11.60
N ILE A 42 -1.84 -10.22 -12.09
CA ILE A 42 -1.27 -10.06 -13.43
C ILE A 42 -2.36 -10.18 -14.51
N ASP A 43 -3.21 -11.21 -14.43
CA ASP A 43 -4.30 -11.41 -15.39
C ASP A 43 -5.26 -10.21 -15.43
N ALA A 44 -5.54 -9.60 -14.26
CA ALA A 44 -6.36 -8.39 -14.18
C ALA A 44 -5.66 -7.18 -14.81
N THR A 45 -4.35 -7.01 -14.56
CA THR A 45 -3.53 -5.98 -15.21
C THR A 45 -3.56 -6.12 -16.73
N ASP A 46 -3.34 -7.33 -17.26
CA ASP A 46 -3.36 -7.62 -18.70
C ASP A 46 -4.74 -7.37 -19.32
N ALA A 47 -5.81 -7.48 -18.53
CA ALA A 47 -7.17 -7.10 -18.92
C ALA A 47 -7.43 -5.58 -18.89
N GLY A 48 -6.44 -4.76 -18.56
CA GLY A 48 -6.48 -3.29 -18.61
C GLY A 48 -6.67 -2.62 -17.25
N HIS A 49 -6.52 -3.34 -16.13
CA HIS A 49 -6.59 -2.76 -14.79
C HIS A 49 -5.20 -2.27 -14.33
N SER A 50 -4.78 -1.08 -14.78
CA SER A 50 -3.45 -0.51 -14.48
C SER A 50 -3.43 0.60 -13.42
N GLU A 51 -4.60 1.13 -13.01
CA GLU A 51 -4.70 2.15 -11.95
C GLU A 51 -5.01 1.51 -10.58
N CYS A 52 -5.49 2.29 -9.60
CA CYS A 52 -6.01 1.73 -8.34
C CYS A 52 -7.38 1.10 -8.57
N TYR A 53 -7.55 -0.20 -8.30
CA TYR A 53 -8.79 -0.94 -8.59
C TYR A 53 -9.21 -1.93 -7.50
N ALA A 54 -10.49 -2.27 -7.47
CA ALA A 54 -11.03 -3.32 -6.60
C ALA A 54 -10.74 -4.69 -7.21
N PHE A 55 -10.12 -5.57 -6.45
CA PHE A 55 -9.84 -6.93 -6.90
C PHE A 55 -11.16 -7.75 -6.95
N PRO A 56 -11.53 -8.35 -8.10
CA PRO A 56 -12.82 -8.99 -8.25
C PRO A 56 -13.11 -10.08 -7.21
N GLY A 57 -14.29 -10.00 -6.59
CA GLY A 57 -14.77 -11.00 -5.63
C GLY A 57 -14.05 -11.01 -4.29
N ARG A 58 -13.15 -10.05 -4.02
CA ARG A 58 -12.43 -9.92 -2.76
C ARG A 58 -12.50 -8.49 -2.23
N ASN A 59 -12.33 -8.35 -0.92
CA ASN A 59 -12.23 -7.04 -0.28
C ASN A 59 -10.74 -6.61 -0.23
N VAL A 60 -10.20 -6.41 -1.43
CA VAL A 60 -8.81 -6.04 -1.69
C VAL A 60 -8.81 -4.94 -2.74
N ALA A 61 -8.02 -3.90 -2.54
CA ALA A 61 -7.70 -2.93 -3.57
C ALA A 61 -6.25 -3.11 -4.00
N VAL A 62 -6.00 -3.05 -5.29
CA VAL A 62 -4.66 -3.15 -5.88
C VAL A 62 -4.19 -1.72 -6.20
N LEU A 63 -2.97 -1.37 -5.81
CA LEU A 63 -2.40 -0.05 -6.00
C LEU A 63 -1.56 -0.01 -7.28
N GLY A 64 -2.22 0.15 -8.43
CA GLY A 64 -1.58 0.12 -9.73
C GLY A 64 -1.14 -1.28 -10.16
N ASP A 65 -0.50 -1.37 -11.31
CA ASP A 65 0.03 -2.60 -11.89
C ASP A 65 1.54 -2.79 -11.68
N GLU A 66 2.26 -1.70 -11.46
CA GLU A 66 3.71 -1.71 -11.31
C GLU A 66 4.17 -1.97 -9.85
N PRO A 67 5.33 -2.62 -9.66
CA PRO A 67 5.94 -2.84 -8.36
C PRO A 67 6.61 -1.56 -7.82
N LEU A 68 5.79 -0.53 -7.56
CA LEU A 68 6.28 0.78 -7.15
C LEU A 68 6.54 0.83 -5.64
N ARG A 69 7.71 1.39 -5.28
CA ARG A 69 8.03 1.73 -3.89
C ARG A 69 6.95 2.63 -3.31
N THR A 70 6.51 2.30 -2.10
CA THR A 70 5.32 2.92 -1.50
C THR A 70 5.60 3.39 -0.09
N THR A 71 5.08 4.55 0.30
CA THR A 71 5.10 5.01 1.68
C THR A 71 3.72 5.45 2.15
N ILE A 72 3.54 5.51 3.47
CA ILE A 72 2.29 5.87 4.12
C ILE A 72 2.50 7.17 4.89
N MET A 73 1.57 8.09 4.68
CA MET A 73 1.45 9.33 5.43
C MET A 73 0.12 9.35 6.19
N GLU A 74 0.12 8.79 7.40
CA GLU A 74 -1.04 8.69 8.29
C GLU A 74 -1.68 10.04 8.67
N SER A 75 -0.90 11.08 8.98
CA SER A 75 -1.45 12.40 9.37
C SER A 75 -2.21 13.08 8.25
N ARG A 76 -1.88 12.75 7.00
CA ARG A 76 -2.57 13.24 5.80
C ARG A 76 -3.51 12.22 5.18
N SER A 77 -3.58 11.00 5.74
CA SER A 77 -4.32 9.87 5.17
C SER A 77 -3.95 9.57 3.70
N LEU A 78 -2.65 9.62 3.38
CA LEU A 78 -2.14 9.35 2.03
C LEU A 78 -1.35 8.05 1.97
N ILE A 79 -1.47 7.38 0.82
CA ILE A 79 -0.54 6.36 0.34
C ILE A 79 0.14 6.94 -0.89
N VAL A 80 1.47 6.90 -0.93
CA VAL A 80 2.27 7.57 -1.95
C VAL A 80 3.13 6.54 -2.66
N GLN A 81 2.92 6.38 -3.96
CA GLN A 81 3.72 5.52 -4.83
C GLN A 81 4.77 6.35 -5.57
N TRP A 82 6.01 5.86 -5.60
CA TRP A 82 7.09 6.48 -6.35
C TRP A 82 6.98 6.11 -7.83
N ILE A 83 6.24 6.89 -8.61
CA ILE A 83 6.17 6.74 -10.06
C ILE A 83 7.44 7.30 -10.73
N TYR A 84 7.80 8.55 -10.41
CA TYR A 84 8.97 9.20 -10.99
C TYR A 84 9.46 10.39 -10.14
N SER A 85 10.74 10.37 -9.77
CA SER A 85 11.46 11.46 -9.09
C SER A 85 12.94 11.08 -8.97
N ASN A 86 13.79 12.07 -8.73
CA ASN A 86 15.21 11.86 -8.51
C ASN A 86 15.54 11.50 -7.04
N SER A 87 14.62 11.65 -6.08
CA SER A 87 14.89 11.35 -4.66
C SER A 87 13.64 11.07 -3.83
N GLU A 88 13.81 10.30 -2.75
CA GLU A 88 12.78 10.02 -1.73
C GLU A 88 12.31 11.31 -1.05
N GLU A 89 13.26 12.21 -0.79
CA GLU A 89 13.03 13.47 -0.11
C GLU A 89 12.14 14.40 -0.92
N GLU A 90 12.30 14.43 -2.25
CA GLU A 90 11.51 15.27 -3.15
C GLU A 90 10.04 14.83 -3.15
N ILE A 91 9.77 13.53 -3.34
CA ILE A 91 8.40 13.00 -3.30
C ILE A 91 7.77 13.24 -1.94
N ARG A 92 8.49 12.92 -0.86
CA ARG A 92 7.98 13.11 0.50
C ARG A 92 7.67 14.57 0.78
N ARG A 93 8.53 15.48 0.36
CA ARG A 93 8.29 16.92 0.51
C ARG A 93 7.05 17.34 -0.24
N TYR A 94 6.93 16.95 -1.51
CA TYR A 94 5.76 17.25 -2.33
C TYR A 94 4.47 16.70 -1.69
N ALA A 95 4.47 15.42 -1.28
CA ALA A 95 3.35 14.79 -0.61
C ALA A 95 3.01 15.40 0.76
N SER A 96 3.96 16.06 1.42
CA SER A 96 3.72 16.80 2.68
C SER A 96 3.16 18.20 2.45
N GLU A 97 3.52 18.85 1.35
CA GLU A 97 3.20 20.25 1.07
C GLU A 97 1.99 20.41 0.14
N VAL A 98 1.63 19.37 -0.63
CA VAL A 98 0.54 19.45 -1.61
C VAL A 98 -0.79 19.80 -0.94
N ASP A 99 -1.53 20.74 -1.52
CA ASP A 99 -2.89 21.07 -1.09
C ASP A 99 -3.88 20.04 -1.63
N LEU A 100 -4.43 19.20 -0.74
CA LEU A 100 -5.31 18.09 -1.12
C LEU A 100 -6.67 18.57 -1.65
N ASP A 101 -7.10 19.78 -1.28
CA ASP A 101 -8.36 20.37 -1.76
C ASP A 101 -8.24 20.88 -3.19
N SER A 102 -7.01 21.07 -3.68
CA SER A 102 -6.73 21.49 -5.06
C SER A 102 -6.68 20.33 -6.07
N ILE A 103 -6.65 19.07 -5.58
CA ILE A 103 -6.50 17.88 -6.42
C ILE A 103 -7.86 17.46 -7.01
N VAL A 104 -7.86 17.16 -8.31
CA VAL A 104 -9.01 16.53 -8.97
C VAL A 104 -8.97 15.03 -8.68
N TRP A 105 -9.63 14.63 -7.59
CA TRP A 105 -9.72 13.23 -7.19
C TRP A 105 -10.56 12.41 -8.16
N ARG A 106 -10.12 11.17 -8.39
CA ARG A 106 -10.94 10.12 -9.02
C ARG A 106 -11.46 9.20 -7.93
N GLU A 107 -12.67 8.70 -8.12
CA GLU A 107 -13.24 7.72 -7.19
C GLU A 107 -12.41 6.43 -7.25
N GLY A 108 -12.00 5.97 -6.08
CA GLY A 108 -11.25 4.72 -5.90
C GLY A 108 -12.15 3.58 -5.41
N PRO A 109 -11.59 2.37 -5.30
CA PRO A 109 -12.31 1.22 -4.75
C PRO A 109 -12.71 1.43 -3.28
N VAL A 110 -13.88 0.92 -2.92
CA VAL A 110 -14.37 0.90 -1.53
C VAL A 110 -13.95 -0.39 -0.85
N LEU A 111 -13.35 -0.27 0.33
CA LEU A 111 -13.00 -1.40 1.18
C LEU A 111 -13.85 -1.42 2.45
N GLU A 112 -14.42 -2.58 2.77
CA GLU A 112 -15.12 -2.79 4.03
C GLU A 112 -14.11 -3.12 5.13
N CYS A 113 -14.02 -2.36 6.22
CA CYS A 113 -13.06 -2.68 7.28
C CYS A 113 -13.53 -2.33 8.69
N ASP A 114 -13.05 -3.11 9.66
CA ASP A 114 -13.28 -2.87 11.10
C ASP A 114 -12.27 -1.84 11.68
N GLY A 115 -11.85 -0.87 10.86
CA GLY A 115 -10.96 0.23 11.27
C GLY A 115 -9.46 -0.04 11.15
N ARG A 116 -9.02 -1.16 10.54
CA ARG A 116 -7.59 -1.39 10.21
C ARG A 116 -7.44 -1.98 8.81
N ILE A 117 -6.73 -1.23 7.97
CA ILE A 117 -6.26 -1.65 6.65
C ILE A 117 -4.76 -1.92 6.74
N ALA A 118 -4.30 -2.93 6.02
CA ALA A 118 -2.89 -3.22 5.81
C ALA A 118 -2.50 -2.89 4.37
N VAL A 119 -1.28 -2.37 4.20
CA VAL A 119 -0.57 -2.34 2.93
C VAL A 119 0.30 -3.60 2.88
N MET A 120 0.17 -4.42 1.83
CA MET A 120 0.97 -5.63 1.65
C MET A 120 1.41 -5.81 0.21
N ASP A 121 2.51 -6.52 0.01
CA ASP A 121 2.97 -6.86 -1.34
C ASP A 121 2.14 -8.01 -1.92
N ALA A 122 1.62 -7.84 -3.14
CA ALA A 122 0.87 -8.87 -3.86
C ALA A 122 1.68 -10.15 -4.07
N ALA A 123 2.99 -10.05 -4.22
CA ALA A 123 3.90 -11.18 -4.42
C ALA A 123 4.05 -12.06 -3.16
N ILE A 124 3.87 -11.50 -1.97
CA ILE A 124 4.21 -12.15 -0.70
C ILE A 124 2.96 -12.80 -0.09
N ALA A 125 3.03 -14.12 0.12
CA ALA A 125 2.00 -14.82 0.87
C ALA A 125 1.96 -14.29 2.32
N SER A 126 0.77 -14.00 2.84
CA SER A 126 0.62 -13.33 4.13
C SER A 126 1.18 -14.10 5.33
N PHE A 127 1.33 -15.43 5.19
CA PHE A 127 1.92 -16.31 6.22
C PHE A 127 3.46 -16.36 6.16
N LEU A 128 4.05 -15.89 5.06
CA LEU A 128 5.50 -15.74 4.88
C LEU A 128 5.99 -14.34 5.25
N ALA A 129 5.08 -13.35 5.31
CA ALA A 129 5.40 -12.05 5.89
C ALA A 129 5.88 -12.25 7.34
N PRO A 130 7.09 -11.79 7.72
CA PRO A 130 7.59 -11.96 9.07
C PRO A 130 6.54 -11.41 10.03
N ARG A 131 6.03 -12.27 10.92
CA ARG A 131 4.97 -11.96 11.90
C ARG A 131 5.19 -10.53 12.40
N PHE A 132 4.29 -9.62 12.02
CA PHE A 132 4.29 -8.24 12.50
C PHE A 132 4.62 -8.26 14.00
N ARG A 133 5.78 -7.69 14.38
CA ARG A 133 6.06 -7.42 15.79
C ARG A 133 4.92 -6.53 16.25
N HIS A 134 4.09 -7.06 17.14
CA HIS A 134 3.11 -6.25 17.85
C HIS A 134 3.82 -5.00 18.39
N LEU A 135 3.39 -3.82 17.94
CA LEU A 135 3.53 -2.60 18.71
C LEU A 135 2.64 -2.76 19.94
N GLY A 136 3.15 -3.54 20.89
CA GLY A 136 2.60 -3.66 22.21
C GLY A 136 2.71 -2.32 22.89
N ARG A 137 1.55 -1.66 23.09
CA ARG A 137 1.41 -0.74 24.21
C ARG A 137 1.61 -1.52 25.52
N ARG A 138 2.17 -0.79 26.49
CA ARG A 138 2.19 -0.97 27.96
C ARG A 138 3.59 -1.35 28.50
N ARG A 139 4.14 -0.68 29.51
CA ARG A 139 3.62 0.35 30.43
C ARG A 139 4.65 1.45 30.63
#